data_AF-A0A0M3IUK0-F1
#
_entry.id   AF-A0A0M3IUK0-F1
#
_cell.length_a   1.000
_cell.length_b   1.000
_cell.length_c   1.000
_cell.angle_alpha   90.00
_cell.angle_beta   90.00
_cell.angle_gamma   90.00
#
_symmetry.space_group_name_H-M   'P 1'
#
loop_
_entity.id
_entity.type
_entity.pdbx_description
1 polymer ?
#
loop_
_entity_poly.entity_id
_entity_poly.type
_entity_poly.pdbx_seq_one_letter_code
_entity_poly.pdbx_strand_id
1 'polypeptide(L)'
;MGMIADTLNSIHWHIKQINEFDVYSGNSTHSLHNNYVYRYALPFEKIDDPVGATLFLQRYWYHSITISVVYFIIIKLIQRFMRDREAFVLKRPLVIWNASLAIFSAIGFIRFGEDLVYSVFNLGMYRSVCYTVHPKGVAAFWALLFALSKIVELGDTLFIVLRKRKLIFLHYYHHVAVLIGSAHAGAEHAAPGRFFITVNYFVHAIMYSYYASTSYGFRPSKYTFIIHYSLTHIGILVQNLKKKKKIKCFISKIITSILCTFA
;
A
#
# COMPACT_ATOMS: atom_id res chain seq x y z
N MET A 1 -7.79 -28.86 -27.55
CA MET A 1 -7.46 -29.22 -26.15
C MET A 1 -6.07 -28.73 -25.71
N GLY A 2 -5.03 -28.68 -26.56
CA GLY A 2 -3.67 -28.24 -26.16
C GLY A 2 -3.53 -26.78 -25.71
N MET A 3 -4.14 -25.84 -26.43
CA MET A 3 -4.00 -24.40 -26.15
C MET A 3 -4.55 -23.95 -24.77
N ILE A 4 -5.57 -24.64 -24.25
CA ILE A 4 -6.11 -24.40 -22.91
C ILE A 4 -5.16 -24.96 -21.84
N ALA A 5 -4.57 -26.14 -22.07
CA ALA A 5 -3.61 -26.75 -21.15
C ALA A 5 -2.31 -25.92 -21.04
N ASP A 6 -1.81 -25.39 -22.16
CA ASP A 6 -0.63 -24.52 -22.18
C ASP A 6 -0.87 -23.19 -21.44
N THR A 7 -2.08 -22.63 -21.60
CA THR A 7 -2.48 -21.42 -20.87
C THR A 7 -2.59 -21.68 -19.37
N LEU A 8 -3.21 -22.80 -18.98
CA LEU A 8 -3.33 -23.19 -17.56
C LEU A 8 -1.96 -23.46 -16.93
N ASN A 9 -1.05 -24.12 -17.65
CA ASN A 9 0.32 -24.38 -17.18
C ASN A 9 1.11 -23.07 -17.04
N SER A 10 0.97 -22.13 -17.96
CA SER A 10 1.59 -20.81 -17.86
C SER A 10 1.07 -20.02 -16.65
N ILE A 11 -0.25 -20.01 -16.43
CA ILE A 11 -0.87 -19.38 -15.26
C ILE A 11 -0.37 -20.03 -13.97
N HIS A 12 -0.34 -21.36 -13.91
CA HIS A 12 0.14 -22.10 -12.74
C HIS A 12 1.60 -21.76 -12.41
N TRP A 13 2.47 -21.72 -13.43
CA TRP A 13 3.88 -21.35 -13.25
C TRP A 13 4.04 -19.92 -12.72
N HIS A 14 3.26 -18.96 -13.22
CA HIS A 14 3.27 -17.59 -12.73
C HIS A 14 2.75 -17.46 -11.29
N ILE A 15 1.68 -18.19 -10.95
CA ILE A 15 1.15 -18.24 -9.58
C ILE A 15 2.20 -18.80 -8.62
N LYS A 16 2.94 -19.83 -9.05
CA LYS A 16 4.02 -20.42 -8.24
C LYS A 16 5.12 -19.40 -7.96
N GLN A 17 5.56 -18.64 -8.97
CA GLN A 17 6.59 -17.61 -8.79
C GLN A 17 6.17 -16.46 -7.86
N ILE A 18 4.90 -16.06 -7.89
CA ILE A 18 4.39 -14.96 -7.04
C ILE A 18 4.29 -15.39 -5.57
N ASN A 19 4.13 -16.70 -5.31
CA ASN A 19 4.05 -17.25 -3.96
C ASN A 19 5.39 -17.80 -3.45
N GLU A 20 6.47 -17.63 -4.21
CA GLU A 20 7.81 -18.06 -3.83
C GLU A 20 8.52 -16.91 -3.12
N PHE A 21 8.56 -16.97 -1.79
CA PHE A 21 9.21 -15.97 -0.94
C PHE A 21 10.54 -16.52 -0.42
N ASP A 22 11.64 -15.82 -0.73
CA ASP A 22 12.99 -16.22 -0.29
C ASP A 22 13.18 -16.06 1.23
N VAL A 23 12.46 -15.11 1.83
CA VAL A 23 12.58 -14.71 3.23
C VAL A 23 11.89 -15.73 4.15
N TYR A 24 12.65 -16.26 5.10
CA TYR A 24 12.28 -17.38 5.99
C TYR A 24 12.11 -18.74 5.29
N SER A 25 12.66 -18.91 4.09
CA SER A 25 12.75 -20.22 3.42
C SER A 25 13.88 -21.09 4.02
N GLY A 26 13.60 -22.38 4.23
CA GLY A 26 14.56 -23.41 4.66
C GLY A 26 15.37 -23.06 5.93
N ASN A 27 14.81 -23.25 7.14
CA ASN A 27 15.43 -23.03 8.46
C ASN A 27 16.16 -21.68 8.69
N SER A 28 16.14 -20.76 7.73
CA SER A 28 16.80 -19.46 7.80
C SER A 28 15.97 -18.49 8.63
N THR A 29 16.46 -18.09 9.81
CA THR A 29 15.80 -17.08 10.66
C THR A 29 16.24 -15.64 10.38
N HIS A 30 17.12 -15.45 9.39
CA HIS A 30 17.77 -14.16 9.14
C HIS A 30 17.21 -13.45 7.91
N SER A 31 16.67 -12.25 8.12
CA SER A 31 16.41 -11.27 7.06
C SER A 31 17.55 -10.24 7.01
N LEU A 32 17.87 -9.69 5.83
CA LEU A 32 18.89 -8.66 5.69
C LEU A 32 18.32 -7.30 6.16
N HIS A 33 18.63 -6.89 7.39
CA HIS A 33 18.02 -5.70 8.01
C HIS A 33 19.06 -4.74 8.61
N ASN A 34 18.65 -3.49 8.82
CA ASN A 34 19.45 -2.50 9.53
C ASN A 34 19.27 -2.62 11.05
N ASN A 35 20.34 -2.39 11.80
CA ASN A 35 20.35 -2.44 13.27
C ASN A 35 20.13 -1.04 13.87
N TYR A 36 19.02 -0.40 13.53
CA TYR A 36 18.66 0.87 14.15
C TYR A 36 17.93 0.65 15.47
N VAL A 37 18.36 1.34 16.52
CA VAL A 37 17.74 1.32 17.84
C VAL A 37 17.10 2.67 18.11
N TYR A 38 15.79 2.66 18.31
CA TYR A 38 15.00 3.85 18.60
C TYR A 38 15.33 4.39 19.99
N ARG A 39 15.53 5.71 20.10
CA ARG A 39 15.79 6.36 21.40
C ARG A 39 14.60 6.27 22.34
N TYR A 40 13.40 6.37 21.79
CA TYR A 40 12.14 6.21 22.50
C TYR A 40 11.28 5.19 21.75
N ALA A 41 10.89 4.11 22.41
CA ALA A 41 9.97 3.10 21.88
C ALA A 41 8.81 2.93 22.87
N LEU A 42 7.58 3.10 22.41
CA LEU A 42 6.41 2.91 23.25
C LEU A 42 6.16 1.40 23.45
N PRO A 43 5.60 0.98 24.60
CA PRO A 43 5.44 -0.45 24.92
C PRO A 43 4.61 -1.24 23.90
N PHE A 44 3.73 -0.56 23.16
CA PHE A 44 2.86 -1.15 22.14
C PHE A 44 3.47 -1.16 20.73
N GLU A 45 4.57 -0.45 20.48
CA GLU A 45 5.21 -0.36 19.15
C GLU A 45 6.20 -1.51 18.92
N LYS A 46 5.79 -2.72 19.28
CA LYS A 46 6.58 -3.93 19.14
C LYS A 46 5.75 -5.03 18.49
N ILE A 47 6.43 -5.92 17.79
CA ILE A 47 5.83 -7.15 17.26
C ILE A 47 6.42 -8.30 18.06
N ASP A 48 5.58 -8.99 18.83
CA ASP A 48 6.03 -10.08 19.71
C ASP A 48 6.55 -11.27 18.89
N ASP A 49 5.86 -11.62 17.80
CA ASP A 49 6.28 -12.66 16.84
C ASP A 49 6.40 -12.11 15.40
N PRO A 50 7.57 -11.57 15.03
CA PRO A 50 7.77 -11.01 13.69
C PRO A 50 7.83 -12.07 12.59
N VAL A 51 8.26 -13.29 12.92
CA VAL A 51 8.33 -14.39 11.95
C VAL A 51 6.92 -14.87 11.66
N GLY A 52 6.11 -15.13 12.69
CA GLY A 52 4.70 -15.49 12.53
C GLY A 52 3.90 -14.42 11.81
N ALA A 53 4.10 -13.13 12.11
CA ALA A 53 3.45 -12.04 11.38
C ALA A 53 3.82 -12.02 9.89
N THR A 54 5.08 -12.32 9.56
CA THR A 54 5.54 -12.42 8.17
C THR A 54 4.92 -13.62 7.46
N LEU A 55 4.97 -14.79 8.09
CA LEU A 55 4.38 -16.03 7.55
C LEU A 55 2.87 -15.88 7.36
N PHE A 56 2.20 -15.16 8.27
CA PHE A 56 0.80 -14.79 8.13
C PHE A 56 0.59 -13.94 6.88
N LEU A 57 1.37 -12.87 6.67
CA LEU A 57 1.27 -12.07 5.45
C LEU A 57 1.57 -12.90 4.19
N GLN A 58 2.61 -13.73 4.18
CA GLN A 58 2.95 -14.61 3.05
C GLN A 58 1.85 -15.64 2.76
N ARG A 59 1.15 -16.14 3.79
CA ARG A 59 0.06 -17.08 3.62
C ARG A 59 -1.24 -16.41 3.18
N TYR A 60 -1.47 -15.15 3.55
CA TYR A 60 -2.77 -14.51 3.42
C TYR A 60 -2.76 -13.27 2.51
N TRP A 61 -1.64 -12.90 1.88
CA TRP A 61 -1.58 -11.72 1.01
C TRP A 61 -2.59 -11.77 -0.13
N TYR A 62 -2.94 -12.95 -0.66
CA TYR A 62 -3.94 -13.10 -1.73
C TYR A 62 -5.35 -12.67 -1.28
N HIS A 63 -5.64 -12.61 0.02
CA HIS A 63 -6.89 -12.03 0.51
C HIS A 63 -7.00 -10.54 0.16
N SER A 64 -5.91 -9.82 -0.08
CA SER A 64 -5.96 -8.45 -0.62
C SER A 64 -6.68 -8.37 -1.98
N ILE A 65 -6.51 -9.39 -2.83
CA ILE A 65 -7.21 -9.52 -4.11
C ILE A 65 -8.69 -9.79 -3.88
N THR A 66 -9.00 -10.71 -2.95
CA THR A 66 -10.39 -11.04 -2.59
C THR A 66 -11.12 -9.80 -2.05
N ILE A 67 -10.48 -9.07 -1.13
CA ILE A 67 -10.99 -7.81 -0.57
C ILE A 67 -11.22 -6.79 -1.68
N SER A 68 -10.31 -6.69 -2.65
CA SER A 68 -10.45 -5.76 -3.78
C SER A 68 -11.65 -6.08 -4.67
N VAL A 69 -11.88 -7.36 -4.99
CA VAL A 69 -13.06 -7.80 -5.75
C VAL A 69 -14.35 -7.51 -4.97
N VAL A 70 -14.39 -7.86 -3.69
CA VAL A 70 -15.53 -7.58 -2.81
C VAL A 70 -15.79 -6.07 -2.72
N TYR A 71 -14.75 -5.26 -2.56
CA TYR A 71 -14.83 -3.80 -2.56
C TYR A 71 -15.49 -3.27 -3.84
N PHE A 72 -15.11 -3.77 -5.03
CA PHE A 72 -15.74 -3.36 -6.29
C PHE A 72 -17.24 -3.68 -6.33
N ILE A 73 -17.60 -4.90 -5.92
CA ILE A 73 -19.00 -5.34 -5.89
C ILE A 73 -19.79 -4.45 -4.93
N ILE A 74 -19.30 -4.25 -3.71
CA ILE A 74 -19.93 -3.40 -2.69
C ILE A 74 -20.12 -1.97 -3.21
N ILE A 75 -19.08 -1.36 -3.78
CA ILE A 75 -19.18 0.00 -4.31
C ILE A 75 -20.24 0.11 -5.42
N LYS A 76 -20.32 -0.89 -6.32
CA LYS A 76 -21.35 -0.92 -7.37
C LYS A 76 -22.76 -1.12 -6.81
N LEU A 77 -22.92 -1.98 -5.80
CA LEU A 77 -24.19 -2.18 -5.10
C LEU A 77 -24.66 -0.91 -4.40
N ILE A 78 -23.77 -0.23 -3.67
CA ILE A 78 -24.09 1.03 -3.00
C ILE A 78 -24.40 2.13 -4.03
N GLN A 79 -23.66 2.23 -5.14
CA GLN A 79 -23.98 3.16 -6.22
C GLN A 79 -25.37 2.91 -6.82
N ARG A 80 -25.77 1.64 -6.99
CA ARG A 80 -27.11 1.27 -7.46
C ARG A 80 -28.17 1.66 -6.43
N PHE A 81 -27.97 1.31 -5.17
CA PHE A 81 -28.88 1.60 -4.06
C PHE A 81 -29.07 3.11 -3.83
N MET A 82 -28.00 3.88 -3.99
CA MET A 82 -28.03 5.34 -3.86
C MET A 82 -28.71 6.04 -5.03
N ARG A 83 -28.97 5.37 -6.16
CA ARG A 83 -29.54 6.02 -7.35
C ARG A 83 -30.84 6.76 -7.03
N ASP A 84 -31.74 6.08 -6.33
CA ASP A 84 -33.10 6.54 -6.03
C ASP A 84 -33.22 7.25 -4.67
N ARG A 85 -32.10 7.55 -4.01
CA ARG A 85 -32.05 8.23 -2.69
C ARG A 85 -31.37 9.58 -2.76
N GLU A 86 -31.62 10.48 -1.83
CA GLU A 86 -30.88 11.75 -1.77
C GLU A 86 -29.44 11.55 -1.27
N ALA A 87 -28.57 12.54 -1.53
CA ALA A 87 -27.18 12.49 -1.08
C ALA A 87 -27.08 12.70 0.43
N PHE A 88 -26.32 11.87 1.14
CA PHE A 88 -26.16 12.03 2.59
C PHE A 88 -25.28 13.23 2.95
N VAL A 89 -25.68 13.97 3.99
CA VAL A 89 -24.90 15.09 4.55
C VAL A 89 -23.95 14.57 5.62
N LEU A 90 -22.82 13.99 5.20
CA LEU A 90 -21.82 13.35 6.09
C LEU A 90 -20.69 14.30 6.52
N LYS A 91 -20.95 15.59 6.73
CA LYS A 91 -19.88 16.58 6.99
C LYS A 91 -19.06 16.25 8.24
N ARG A 92 -19.70 16.01 9.39
CA ARG A 92 -18.99 15.71 10.66
C ARG A 92 -18.22 14.38 10.61
N PRO A 93 -18.83 13.25 10.19
CA PRO A 93 -18.09 11.98 10.06
C PRO A 93 -16.89 12.10 9.12
N LEU A 94 -17.04 12.81 8.00
CA LEU A 94 -15.96 13.01 7.04
C LEU A 94 -14.81 13.84 7.61
N VAL A 95 -15.09 14.88 8.41
CA VAL A 95 -14.04 15.65 9.10
C VAL A 95 -13.28 14.76 10.08
N ILE A 96 -13.99 14.00 10.92
CA ILE A 96 -13.37 13.10 11.91
C ILE A 96 -12.52 12.06 11.19
N TRP A 97 -13.07 11.41 10.16
CA TRP A 97 -12.36 10.42 9.35
C TRP A 97 -11.05 10.95 8.77
N ASN A 98 -11.10 12.08 8.06
CA ASN A 98 -9.90 12.69 7.48
C ASN A 98 -8.91 13.15 8.56
N ALA A 99 -9.38 13.70 9.68
CA ALA A 99 -8.51 14.11 10.77
C ALA A 99 -7.80 12.91 11.42
N SER A 100 -8.51 11.80 11.65
CA SER A 100 -7.93 10.57 12.18
C SER A 100 -6.86 10.00 11.24
N LEU A 101 -7.13 9.94 9.93
CA LEU A 101 -6.14 9.47 8.95
C LEU A 101 -4.94 10.42 8.82
N ALA A 102 -5.15 11.73 8.96
CA ALA A 102 -4.06 12.70 8.98
C ALA A 102 -3.14 12.51 10.19
N ILE A 103 -3.71 12.39 11.40
CA ILE A 103 -2.95 12.16 12.64
C ILE A 103 -2.19 10.84 12.57
N PHE A 104 -2.87 9.76 12.16
CA PHE A 104 -2.26 8.45 11.98
C PHE A 104 -1.05 8.53 11.02
N SER A 105 -1.23 9.19 9.88
CA SER A 105 -0.17 9.32 8.87
C SER A 105 0.99 10.20 9.34
N ALA A 106 0.71 11.24 10.13
CA ALA A 106 1.75 12.12 10.69
C ALA A 106 2.61 11.37 11.73
N ILE A 107 1.97 10.61 12.63
CA ILE A 107 2.70 9.79 13.61
C ILE A 107 3.51 8.70 12.88
N GLY A 108 2.89 8.01 11.91
CA GLY A 108 3.56 7.02 11.09
C GLY A 108 4.77 7.60 10.34
N PHE A 109 4.65 8.81 9.78
CA PHE A 109 5.76 9.50 9.13
C PHE A 109 6.91 9.79 10.09
N ILE A 110 6.64 10.30 11.29
CA ILE A 110 7.67 10.63 12.28
C ILE A 110 8.37 9.35 12.74
N ARG A 111 7.62 8.34 13.16
CA ARG A 111 8.16 7.10 13.73
C ARG A 111 8.88 6.23 12.70
N PHE A 112 8.30 6.09 11.51
CA PHE A 112 8.91 5.29 10.44
C PHE A 112 10.01 6.07 9.70
N GLY A 113 9.89 7.40 9.60
CA GLY A 113 10.87 8.28 8.97
C GLY A 113 12.19 8.35 9.73
N GLU A 114 12.20 8.19 11.05
CA GLU A 114 13.41 8.14 11.87
C GLU A 114 14.38 7.02 11.41
N ASP A 115 13.87 5.81 11.13
CA ASP A 115 14.66 4.70 10.60
C ASP A 115 15.20 4.99 9.19
N LEU A 116 14.40 5.66 8.34
CA LEU A 116 14.84 6.07 7.00
C LEU A 116 15.96 7.10 7.06
N VAL A 117 15.79 8.16 7.84
CA VAL A 117 16.79 9.21 8.03
C VAL A 117 18.08 8.59 8.57
N TYR A 118 17.99 7.76 9.61
CA TYR A 118 19.16 7.09 10.15
C TYR A 118 19.88 6.26 9.08
N SER A 119 19.14 5.44 8.34
CA SER A 119 19.70 4.59 7.30
C SER A 119 20.40 5.39 6.20
N VAL A 120 19.78 6.47 5.71
CA VAL A 120 20.32 7.26 4.60
C VAL A 120 21.58 8.00 5.01
N PHE A 121 21.56 8.68 6.17
CA PHE A 121 22.65 9.54 6.59
C PHE A 121 23.80 8.80 7.28
N ASN A 122 23.55 7.67 7.95
CA ASN A 122 24.59 6.95 8.71
C ASN A 122 25.05 5.66 8.04
N LEU A 123 24.18 4.95 7.29
CA LEU A 123 24.51 3.66 6.68
C LEU A 123 24.72 3.75 5.15
N GLY A 124 24.40 4.92 4.56
CA GLY A 124 24.52 5.20 3.15
C GLY A 124 23.35 4.68 2.30
N MET A 125 23.33 5.09 1.03
CA MET A 125 22.23 4.80 0.10
C MET A 125 22.06 3.30 -0.20
N TYR A 126 23.16 2.54 -0.29
CA TYR A 126 23.10 1.11 -0.58
C TYR A 126 22.35 0.34 0.51
N ARG A 127 22.72 0.54 1.78
CA ARG A 127 22.02 -0.12 2.90
C ARG A 127 20.57 0.35 3.02
N SER A 128 20.31 1.62 2.72
CA SER A 128 18.94 2.17 2.76
C SER A 128 17.97 1.54 1.77
N VAL A 129 18.46 1.11 0.61
CA VAL A 129 17.64 0.54 -0.47
C VAL A 129 17.65 -1.00 -0.46
N CYS A 130 18.74 -1.62 0.00
CA CYS A 130 18.92 -3.07 -0.07
C CYS A 130 18.61 -3.81 1.23
N TYR A 131 18.61 -3.13 2.39
CA TYR A 131 18.35 -3.74 3.69
C TYR A 131 16.98 -3.29 4.19
N THR A 132 16.19 -4.24 4.70
CA THR A 132 14.87 -3.97 5.27
C THR A 132 14.98 -3.38 6.69
N VAL A 133 13.84 -3.03 7.27
CA VAL A 133 13.72 -2.55 8.66
C VAL A 133 13.98 -3.69 9.65
N HIS A 134 14.43 -3.36 10.86
CA HIS A 134 14.59 -4.36 11.90
C HIS A 134 13.24 -5.01 12.24
N PRO A 135 13.08 -6.35 12.18
CA PRO A 135 11.78 -7.02 12.29
C PRO A 135 11.11 -6.86 13.67
N LYS A 136 11.90 -6.67 14.73
CA LYS A 136 11.40 -6.34 16.09
C LYS A 136 11.39 -4.85 16.41
N GLY A 137 11.77 -4.01 15.45
CA GLY A 137 11.87 -2.56 15.65
C GLY A 137 10.52 -1.86 15.53
N VAL A 138 10.46 -0.63 16.04
CA VAL A 138 9.29 0.27 15.92
C VAL A 138 8.88 0.44 14.45
N ALA A 139 9.86 0.53 13.53
CA ALA A 139 9.60 0.61 12.09
C ALA A 139 8.75 -0.57 11.57
N ALA A 140 9.03 -1.81 12.01
CA ALA A 140 8.27 -2.97 11.56
C ALA A 140 6.81 -2.92 12.01
N PHE A 141 6.55 -2.47 13.25
CA PHE A 141 5.19 -2.24 13.75
C PHE A 141 4.43 -1.21 12.89
N TRP A 142 5.06 -0.08 12.57
CA TRP A 142 4.46 0.95 11.73
C TRP A 142 4.33 0.54 10.25
N ALA A 143 5.15 -0.38 9.75
CA ALA A 143 4.99 -0.99 8.43
C ALA A 143 3.78 -1.94 8.38
N LEU A 144 3.52 -2.70 9.45
CA LEU A 144 2.32 -3.51 9.55
C LEU A 144 1.06 -2.65 9.59
N LEU A 145 1.07 -1.59 10.42
CA LEU A 145 -0.03 -0.62 10.46
C LEU A 145 -0.25 0.08 9.11
N PHE A 146 0.82 0.35 8.35
CA PHE A 146 0.72 0.87 7.00
C PHE A 146 -0.05 -0.07 6.06
N ALA A 147 0.26 -1.37 6.11
CA ALA A 147 -0.44 -2.35 5.29
C ALA A 147 -1.94 -2.42 5.66
N LEU A 148 -2.25 -2.39 6.95
CA LEU A 148 -3.63 -2.36 7.45
C LEU A 148 -4.37 -1.07 7.08
N SER A 149 -3.68 0.08 7.07
CA SER A 149 -4.30 1.37 6.72
C SER A 149 -4.89 1.35 5.32
N LYS A 150 -4.32 0.58 4.37
CA LYS A 150 -4.83 0.50 2.99
C LYS A 150 -6.23 -0.13 2.90
N ILE A 151 -6.57 -1.00 3.85
CA ILE A 151 -7.93 -1.54 3.96
C ILE A 151 -8.87 -0.46 4.51
N VAL A 152 -8.43 0.29 5.53
CA VAL A 152 -9.21 1.38 6.13
C VAL A 152 -9.49 2.48 5.10
N GLU A 153 -8.48 2.86 4.30
CA GLU A 153 -8.56 3.88 3.26
C GLU A 153 -9.60 3.56 2.16
N LEU A 154 -10.05 2.31 2.01
CA LEU A 154 -11.18 1.97 1.12
C LEU A 154 -12.47 2.69 1.54
N GLY A 155 -12.58 3.09 2.81
CA GLY A 155 -13.66 3.92 3.33
C GLY A 155 -13.79 5.29 2.65
N ASP A 156 -12.70 5.83 2.07
CA ASP A 156 -12.76 7.10 1.33
C ASP A 156 -13.74 7.02 0.16
N THR A 157 -13.72 5.90 -0.56
CA THR A 157 -14.63 5.65 -1.68
C THR A 157 -16.07 5.53 -1.21
N LEU A 158 -16.30 4.94 -0.03
CA LEU A 158 -17.64 4.84 0.56
C LEU A 158 -18.23 6.22 0.81
N PHE A 159 -17.47 7.14 1.41
CA PHE A 159 -17.92 8.52 1.62
C PHE A 159 -18.22 9.26 0.31
N ILE A 160 -17.44 9.02 -0.75
CA ILE A 160 -17.68 9.62 -2.08
C ILE A 160 -19.02 9.15 -2.65
N VAL A 161 -19.27 7.83 -2.60
CA VAL A 161 -20.49 7.22 -3.15
C VAL A 161 -21.73 7.63 -2.36
N LEU A 162 -21.68 7.61 -1.02
CA LEU A 162 -22.80 8.00 -0.16
C LEU A 162 -23.17 9.49 -0.33
N ARG A 163 -22.22 10.34 -0.72
CA ARG A 163 -22.45 11.76 -1.02
C ARG A 163 -22.82 12.03 -2.48
N LYS A 164 -23.03 10.98 -3.29
CA LYS A 164 -23.30 11.08 -4.74
C LYS A 164 -22.28 11.92 -5.51
N ARG A 165 -21.00 11.88 -5.10
CA ARG A 165 -19.92 12.56 -5.84
C ARG A 165 -19.39 11.65 -6.94
N LYS A 166 -18.90 12.26 -8.03
CA LYS A 166 -18.34 11.53 -9.18
C LYS A 166 -17.10 10.75 -8.74
N LEU A 167 -17.20 9.43 -8.77
CA LEU A 167 -16.06 8.55 -8.51
C LEU A 167 -15.18 8.48 -9.77
N ILE A 168 -13.94 8.98 -9.68
CA ILE A 168 -12.98 8.94 -10.79
C ILE A 168 -12.27 7.58 -10.85
N PHE A 169 -11.98 7.10 -12.07
CA PHE A 169 -11.29 5.82 -12.31
C PHE A 169 -10.01 5.68 -11.48
N LEU A 170 -9.19 6.73 -11.51
CA LEU A 170 -7.89 6.74 -10.86
C LEU A 170 -7.98 6.48 -9.35
N HIS A 171 -9.01 6.98 -8.66
CA HIS A 171 -9.11 6.88 -7.20
C HIS A 171 -9.26 5.41 -6.77
N TYR A 172 -10.30 4.73 -7.23
CA TYR A 172 -10.54 3.36 -6.81
C TYR A 172 -9.50 2.38 -7.38
N TYR A 173 -8.98 2.65 -8.59
CA TYR A 173 -7.88 1.86 -9.16
C TYR A 173 -6.63 1.98 -8.31
N HIS A 174 -6.27 3.20 -7.90
CA HIS A 174 -5.15 3.44 -7.01
C HIS A 174 -5.31 2.71 -5.68
N HIS A 175 -6.46 2.82 -5.00
CA HIS A 175 -6.71 2.16 -3.71
C HIS A 175 -6.54 0.63 -3.80
N VAL A 176 -7.05 0.00 -4.85
CA VAL A 176 -6.87 -1.44 -5.09
C VAL A 176 -5.40 -1.78 -5.37
N ALA A 177 -4.73 -1.00 -6.22
CA ALA A 177 -3.35 -1.24 -6.59
C ALA A 177 -2.40 -1.13 -5.38
N VAL A 178 -2.57 -0.10 -4.54
CA VAL A 178 -1.73 0.07 -3.34
C VAL A 178 -2.05 -0.94 -2.25
N LEU A 179 -3.28 -1.44 -2.15
CA LEU A 179 -3.66 -2.50 -1.20
C LEU A 179 -2.99 -3.83 -1.57
N ILE A 180 -3.08 -4.24 -2.83
CA ILE A 180 -2.44 -5.49 -3.30
C ILE A 180 -0.92 -5.35 -3.25
N GLY A 181 -0.40 -4.21 -3.72
CA GLY A 181 1.02 -3.92 -3.72
C GLY A 181 1.64 -3.90 -2.34
N SER A 182 0.99 -3.28 -1.34
CA SER A 182 1.50 -3.25 0.04
C SER A 182 1.44 -4.62 0.71
N ALA A 183 0.38 -5.41 0.49
CA ALA A 183 0.26 -6.75 1.03
C ALA A 183 1.36 -7.69 0.49
N HIS A 184 1.58 -7.67 -0.82
CA HIS A 184 2.64 -8.46 -1.45
C HIS A 184 4.04 -7.97 -1.05
N ALA A 185 4.29 -6.67 -1.04
CA ALA A 185 5.58 -6.11 -0.65
C ALA A 185 5.92 -6.41 0.83
N GLY A 186 4.90 -6.47 1.69
CA GLY A 186 5.04 -6.90 3.09
C GLY A 186 5.40 -8.37 3.21
N ALA A 187 4.76 -9.25 2.42
CA ALA A 187 5.08 -10.68 2.37
C ALA A 187 6.52 -10.96 1.89
N GLU A 188 7.01 -10.17 0.93
CA GLU A 188 8.37 -10.27 0.39
C GLU A 188 9.45 -9.63 1.29
N HIS A 189 9.07 -8.84 2.31
CA HIS A 189 10.01 -7.93 3.02
C HIS A 189 10.79 -7.04 2.05
N ALA A 190 10.09 -6.41 1.12
CA ALA A 190 10.71 -5.58 0.11
C ALA A 190 11.48 -4.41 0.75
N ALA A 191 12.81 -4.48 0.75
CA ALA A 191 13.70 -3.42 1.26
C ALA A 191 13.40 -1.99 0.72
N PRO A 192 13.08 -1.77 -0.59
CA PRO A 192 12.70 -0.44 -1.06
C PRO A 192 11.35 0.04 -0.51
N GLY A 193 10.56 -0.85 0.11
CA GLY A 193 9.33 -0.52 0.80
C GLY A 193 9.52 0.56 1.86
N ARG A 194 10.70 0.65 2.48
CA ARG A 194 11.02 1.71 3.45
C ARG A 194 10.78 3.12 2.88
N PHE A 195 11.39 3.44 1.74
CA PHE A 195 11.19 4.76 1.11
C PHE A 195 9.74 5.00 0.71
N PHE A 196 9.10 3.98 0.16
CA PHE A 196 7.70 4.07 -0.28
C PHE A 196 6.76 4.38 0.88
N ILE A 197 6.90 3.66 2.00
CA ILE A 197 6.07 3.84 3.20
C ILE A 197 6.28 5.24 3.77
N THR A 198 7.52 5.70 3.94
CA THR A 198 7.80 7.04 4.47
C THR A 198 7.19 8.14 3.61
N VAL A 199 7.40 8.10 2.29
CA VAL A 199 6.83 9.11 1.38
C VAL A 199 5.31 9.05 1.37
N ASN A 200 4.72 7.85 1.41
CA ASN A 200 3.26 7.73 1.44
C ASN A 200 2.67 8.31 2.73
N TYR A 201 3.26 8.01 3.90
CA TYR A 201 2.83 8.61 5.16
C TYR A 201 2.92 10.13 5.13
N PHE A 202 4.01 10.70 4.61
CA PHE A 202 4.16 12.14 4.46
C PHE A 202 3.06 12.77 3.60
N VAL A 203 2.84 12.19 2.42
CA VAL A 203 1.82 12.67 1.47
C VAL A 203 0.42 12.53 2.05
N HIS A 204 0.12 11.41 2.72
CA HIS A 204 -1.19 11.17 3.34
C HIS A 204 -1.42 12.11 4.52
N ALA A 205 -0.41 12.43 5.32
CA ALA A 205 -0.53 13.43 6.38
C ALA A 205 -0.96 14.80 5.83
N ILE A 206 -0.35 15.26 4.74
CA ILE A 206 -0.70 16.54 4.09
C ILE A 206 -2.07 16.46 3.42
N MET A 207 -2.32 15.41 2.63
CA MET A 207 -3.57 15.25 1.87
C MET A 207 -4.79 15.17 2.78
N TYR A 208 -4.75 14.33 3.82
CA TYR A 208 -5.89 14.19 4.73
C TYR A 208 -6.08 15.42 5.62
N SER A 209 -5.00 16.12 6.00
CA SER A 209 -5.11 17.43 6.68
C SER A 209 -5.82 18.45 5.79
N TYR A 210 -5.51 18.46 4.49
CA TYR A 210 -6.20 19.28 3.50
C TYR A 210 -7.69 18.92 3.39
N TYR A 211 -8.03 17.63 3.32
CA TYR A 211 -9.43 17.18 3.24
C TYR A 211 -10.23 17.43 4.51
N ALA A 212 -9.61 17.29 5.69
CA ALA A 212 -10.22 17.64 6.97
C ALA A 212 -10.55 19.14 7.02
N SER A 213 -9.59 19.99 6.67
CA SER A 213 -9.75 21.45 6.62
C SER A 213 -10.83 21.88 5.61
N THR A 214 -10.83 21.26 4.42
CA THR A 214 -11.82 21.50 3.36
C THR A 214 -13.21 21.07 3.79
N SER A 215 -13.31 19.94 4.51
CA SER A 215 -14.58 19.44 5.04
C SER A 215 -15.09 20.30 6.20
N TYR A 216 -14.22 21.01 6.92
CA TYR A 216 -14.61 21.96 7.97
C TYR A 216 -15.19 23.26 7.37
N GLY A 217 -14.63 23.72 6.24
CA GLY A 217 -15.10 24.89 5.49
C GLY A 217 -13.99 25.83 5.03
N PHE A 218 -12.74 25.54 5.37
CA PHE A 218 -11.59 26.28 4.87
C PHE A 218 -11.29 25.87 3.43
N ARG A 219 -10.84 26.79 2.57
CA ARG A 219 -10.44 26.48 1.19
C ARG A 219 -8.92 26.67 1.01
N PRO A 220 -8.09 25.70 1.44
CA PRO A 220 -6.65 25.76 1.20
C PRO A 220 -6.33 25.70 -0.31
N SER A 221 -5.15 26.23 -0.69
CA SER A 221 -4.78 26.43 -2.10
C SER A 221 -4.63 25.11 -2.90
N LYS A 222 -4.76 25.20 -4.23
CA LYS A 222 -4.80 24.04 -5.16
C LYS A 222 -3.48 23.28 -5.31
N TYR A 223 -2.36 23.82 -4.83
CA TYR A 223 -1.02 23.24 -5.02
C TYR A 223 -0.79 21.93 -4.25
N THR A 224 -1.56 21.69 -3.18
CA THR A 224 -1.56 20.44 -2.41
C THR A 224 -1.93 19.20 -3.25
N PHE A 225 -2.79 19.39 -4.26
CA PHE A 225 -3.24 18.32 -5.17
C PHE A 225 -2.13 17.83 -6.12
N ILE A 226 -1.26 18.73 -6.57
CA ILE A 226 -0.19 18.44 -7.55
C ILE A 226 0.95 17.64 -6.89
N ILE A 227 1.25 17.95 -5.62
CA ILE A 227 2.28 17.26 -4.83
C ILE A 227 1.86 15.81 -4.55
N HIS A 228 0.58 15.60 -4.22
CA HIS A 228 0.02 14.25 -4.02
C HIS A 228 0.15 13.40 -5.28
N TYR A 229 -0.26 13.91 -6.45
CA TYR A 229 -0.23 13.13 -7.69
C TYR A 229 1.20 12.74 -8.12
N SER A 230 2.14 13.65 -7.97
CA SER A 230 3.53 13.49 -8.43
C SER A 230 4.31 12.49 -7.57
N LEU A 231 4.13 12.50 -6.25
CA LEU A 231 4.89 11.66 -5.32
C LEU A 231 4.44 10.20 -5.33
N THR A 232 3.14 9.92 -5.52
CA THR A 232 2.61 8.55 -5.59
C THR A 232 3.04 7.84 -6.86
N HIS A 233 3.18 8.57 -7.98
CA HIS A 233 3.73 8.03 -9.23
C HIS A 233 5.22 7.68 -9.10
N ILE A 234 6.01 8.48 -8.39
CA ILE A 234 7.42 8.16 -8.11
C ILE A 234 7.55 6.91 -7.24
N GLY A 235 6.69 6.72 -6.24
CA GLY A 235 6.68 5.51 -5.41
C GLY A 235 6.45 4.23 -6.21
N ILE A 236 5.46 4.24 -7.12
CA ILE A 236 5.21 3.16 -8.07
C ILE A 236 6.39 2.98 -9.03
N LEU A 237 6.99 4.08 -9.51
CA LEU A 237 8.14 4.05 -10.40
C LEU A 237 9.38 3.43 -9.71
N VAL A 238 9.66 3.76 -8.45
CA VAL A 238 10.80 3.24 -7.67
C VAL A 238 10.64 1.73 -7.40
N GLN A 239 9.43 1.26 -7.08
CA GLN A 239 9.13 -0.18 -7.04
C GLN A 239 9.35 -0.84 -8.42
N ASN A 240 8.98 -0.13 -9.49
CA ASN A 240 9.21 -0.57 -10.87
C ASN A 240 10.69 -0.43 -11.34
N LEU A 241 11.56 0.29 -10.63
CA LEU A 241 12.97 0.44 -11.02
C LEU A 241 13.81 -0.79 -10.63
N LYS A 242 13.45 -1.53 -9.57
CA LYS A 242 14.02 -2.88 -9.33
C LYS A 242 13.39 -3.97 -10.20
N LYS A 243 12.18 -3.72 -10.75
CA LYS A 243 11.59 -4.52 -11.84
C LYS A 243 12.41 -4.48 -13.14
N LYS A 244 13.33 -3.53 -13.35
CA LYS A 244 14.10 -3.49 -14.60
C LYS A 244 15.16 -4.59 -14.78
N LYS A 245 15.53 -5.36 -13.74
CA LYS A 245 16.38 -6.56 -13.91
C LYS A 245 15.65 -7.90 -13.92
N LYS A 246 14.43 -8.03 -13.35
CA LYS A 246 13.63 -9.29 -13.40
C LYS A 246 12.29 -9.19 -14.14
N ILE A 247 11.71 -8.00 -14.33
CA ILE A 247 10.33 -7.77 -14.82
C ILE A 247 10.27 -6.93 -16.12
N LYS A 248 11.39 -6.72 -16.82
CA LYS A 248 11.32 -6.40 -18.26
C LYS A 248 10.63 -7.51 -19.08
N CYS A 249 10.60 -8.75 -18.58
CA CYS A 249 9.94 -9.88 -19.25
C CYS A 249 8.44 -10.00 -18.92
N PHE A 250 8.01 -9.65 -17.70
CA PHE A 250 6.70 -10.06 -17.18
C PHE A 250 5.54 -9.11 -17.53
N ILE A 251 5.72 -7.79 -17.39
CA ILE A 251 4.64 -6.84 -17.70
C ILE A 251 4.50 -6.62 -19.21
N SER A 252 5.61 -6.67 -19.96
CA SER A 252 5.54 -6.63 -21.44
C SER A 252 4.80 -7.85 -21.99
N LYS A 253 5.05 -9.07 -21.47
CA LYS A 253 4.35 -10.27 -21.95
C LYS A 253 2.87 -10.33 -21.54
N ILE A 254 2.51 -9.84 -20.36
CA ILE A 254 1.10 -9.82 -19.92
C ILE A 254 0.28 -8.79 -20.72
N ILE A 255 0.82 -7.60 -20.97
CA ILE A 255 0.13 -6.57 -21.77
C ILE A 255 0.05 -7.00 -23.24
N THR A 256 1.11 -7.61 -23.81
CA THR A 256 1.07 -8.16 -25.17
C THR A 256 0.15 -9.39 -25.29
N SER A 257 0.05 -10.25 -24.27
CA SER A 257 -0.87 -11.41 -24.27
C SER A 257 -2.34 -10.99 -24.15
N ILE A 258 -2.65 -9.93 -23.40
CA ILE A 258 -4.02 -9.42 -23.27
C ILE A 258 -4.46 -8.65 -24.52
N LEU A 259 -3.53 -7.94 -25.19
CA LEU A 259 -3.81 -7.25 -26.45
C LEU A 259 -3.88 -8.19 -27.67
N CYS A 260 -3.18 -9.33 -27.68
CA CYS A 260 -3.31 -10.35 -28.73
C CYS A 260 -4.55 -11.27 -28.60
N THR A 261 -5.30 -11.20 -27.50
CA THR A 261 -6.54 -12.00 -27.34
C THR A 261 -7.79 -11.25 -27.80
N PHE A 262 -7.64 -9.98 -28.22
CA PHE A 262 -8.72 -9.13 -28.74
C PHE A 262 -8.36 -8.44 -30.08
N ALA A 263 -7.49 -9.07 -30.86
CA ALA A 263 -7.26 -8.78 -32.27
C ALA A 263 -7.17 -10.09 -33.05
#